data_AF-A0A956H3X1-F1
#
_entry.id   AF-A0A956H3X1-F1
#
_cell.length_a   1.000
_cell.length_b   1.000
_cell.length_c   1.000
_cell.angle_alpha   90.00
_cell.angle_beta   90.00
_cell.angle_gamma   90.00
#
_symmetry.space_group_name_H-M   'P 1'
#
loop_
_entity.id
_entity.type
_entity.pdbx_description
1 polymer ?
#
loop_
_entity_poly.entity_id
_entity_poly.type
_entity_poly.pdbx_seq_one_letter_code
_entity_poly.pdbx_strand_id
1 'polypeptide(L)'
;MIADYPESEIELRDDNTVLVGGDTVVTLDASREIAGLRQLESMLEDEAAEDFRHYRTNNLVNPRTFTVVGYTGGSNALDATMKSALQMAVANYNALNLDVKFTLSFATSTSADIVVYKVSGAGGGSAGFPSGGNPYKWVQIHDGTSAYGVDVVEHVMTHEIGHTLGFRHTDYFNRSLSCGSGGNEGDGGVGANHIPGTPTGFDANSIMLSCFSAGEDGEFGANDITALNALYGGAGAPSCAGFCGGNAGTCWCDSYCAQYGDCCADKVQVCG
;
A
#
# COMPACT_ATOMS: atom_id res chain seq x y z
N MET A 1 12.73 22.15 -8.38
CA MET A 1 13.37 20.94 -8.92
C MET A 1 12.32 19.85 -8.92
N ILE A 2 12.22 19.16 -10.05
CA ILE A 2 11.12 18.32 -10.49
C ILE A 2 11.24 16.94 -9.80
N ALA A 3 10.11 16.35 -9.43
CA ALA A 3 9.99 14.96 -9.03
C ALA A 3 10.67 14.04 -10.07
N ASP A 4 11.76 13.36 -9.70
CA ASP A 4 12.59 12.62 -10.66
C ASP A 4 12.30 11.12 -10.55
N TYR A 5 11.33 10.67 -11.35
CA TYR A 5 11.19 9.25 -11.69
C TYR A 5 12.09 8.96 -12.90
N PRO A 6 12.81 7.84 -12.96
CA PRO A 6 13.56 7.49 -14.16
C PRO A 6 12.59 7.26 -15.32
N GLU A 7 12.93 7.77 -16.52
CA GLU A 7 12.06 7.67 -17.70
C GLU A 7 11.65 6.24 -18.05
N SER A 8 12.47 5.24 -17.70
CA SER A 8 12.14 3.81 -17.90
C SER A 8 11.01 3.30 -17.01
N GLU A 9 10.70 4.01 -15.93
CA GLU A 9 9.67 3.65 -14.95
C GLU A 9 8.42 4.52 -15.09
N ILE A 10 8.35 5.39 -16.10
CA ILE A 10 7.19 6.24 -16.40
C ILE A 10 6.46 5.68 -17.62
N GLU A 11 5.18 5.37 -17.47
CA GLU A 11 4.29 4.98 -18.55
C GLU A 11 3.20 6.04 -18.77
N LEU A 12 2.97 6.39 -20.04
CA LEU A 12 1.86 7.25 -20.46
C LEU A 12 0.76 6.39 -21.09
N ARG A 13 -0.42 6.35 -20.47
CA ARG A 13 -1.58 5.65 -21.03
C ARG A 13 -2.33 6.53 -22.03
N ASP A 14 -3.11 5.88 -22.90
CA ASP A 14 -3.91 6.51 -23.97
C ASP A 14 -4.96 7.51 -23.45
N ASP A 15 -5.32 7.43 -22.16
CA ASP A 15 -6.25 8.33 -21.49
C ASP A 15 -5.55 9.54 -20.83
N ASN A 16 -4.28 9.81 -21.19
CA ASN A 16 -3.43 10.85 -20.64
C ASN A 16 -3.09 10.68 -19.15
N THR A 17 -3.30 9.49 -18.57
CA THR A 17 -2.79 9.18 -17.23
C THR A 17 -1.30 8.83 -17.27
N VAL A 18 -0.56 9.33 -16.29
CA VAL A 18 0.86 9.02 -16.08
C VAL A 18 0.95 8.00 -14.96
N LEU A 19 1.53 6.85 -15.27
CA LEU A 19 1.84 5.79 -14.33
C LEU A 19 3.32 5.76 -14.03
N VAL A 20 3.64 5.39 -12.80
CA VAL A 20 5.00 5.13 -12.34
C VAL A 20 5.05 3.77 -11.64
N GLY A 21 6.15 3.05 -11.79
CA GLY A 21 6.27 1.70 -11.21
C GLY A 21 5.34 0.65 -11.83
N GLY A 22 4.63 0.98 -12.91
CA GLY A 22 3.75 0.08 -13.67
C GLY A 22 2.25 0.20 -13.36
N ASP A 23 1.88 0.69 -12.18
CA ASP A 23 0.49 0.68 -11.68
C ASP A 23 0.13 1.88 -10.81
N THR A 24 1.07 2.74 -10.41
CA THR A 24 0.75 3.92 -9.58
C THR A 24 0.58 5.20 -10.38
N VAL A 25 -0.57 5.87 -10.22
CA VAL A 25 -0.88 7.19 -10.78
C VAL A 25 -0.42 8.27 -9.80
N VAL A 26 0.47 9.15 -10.26
CA VAL A 26 0.90 10.31 -9.48
C VAL A 26 0.10 11.53 -9.91
N THR A 27 -0.85 11.95 -9.07
CA THR A 27 -1.60 13.17 -9.34
C THR A 27 -0.77 14.42 -9.06
N LEU A 28 -1.10 15.50 -9.76
CA LEU A 28 -0.49 16.80 -9.53
C LEU A 28 -0.75 17.32 -8.11
N ASP A 29 -1.91 17.02 -7.52
CA ASP A 29 -2.26 17.44 -6.16
C ASP A 29 -1.40 16.70 -5.12
N ALA A 30 -1.29 15.38 -5.23
CA ALA A 30 -0.39 14.59 -4.37
C ALA A 30 1.05 15.06 -4.54
N SER A 31 1.53 15.22 -5.78
CA SER A 31 2.89 15.70 -6.06
C SER A 31 3.15 17.11 -5.49
N ARG A 32 2.19 18.03 -5.58
CA ARG A 32 2.32 19.41 -5.06
C ARG A 32 2.29 19.49 -3.55
N GLU A 33 1.42 18.73 -2.89
CA GLU A 33 1.38 18.63 -1.43
C GLU A 33 2.74 18.14 -0.91
N ILE A 34 3.27 17.11 -1.55
CA ILE A 34 4.54 16.50 -1.15
C ILE A 34 5.72 17.43 -1.45
N ALA A 35 5.72 18.11 -2.60
CA ALA A 35 6.73 19.12 -2.93
C ALA A 35 6.68 20.33 -1.98
N GLY A 36 5.49 20.68 -1.46
CA GLY A 36 5.30 21.76 -0.48
C GLY A 36 5.86 21.44 0.90
N LEU A 37 5.81 20.16 1.32
CA LEU A 37 6.40 19.69 2.58
C LEU A 37 7.94 19.68 2.55
N ARG A 38 8.56 19.50 1.37
CA ARG A 38 10.02 19.59 1.18
C ARG A 38 10.63 20.95 1.56
N GLN A 39 9.83 22.01 1.69
CA GLN A 39 10.33 23.32 2.10
C GLN A 39 10.51 23.48 3.63
N LEU A 40 10.06 22.51 4.44
CA LEU A 40 10.21 22.54 5.91
C LEU A 40 11.22 21.52 6.49
N GLU A 41 11.59 20.48 5.76
CA GLU A 41 12.50 19.41 6.24
C GLU A 41 13.88 19.41 5.55
N SER A 42 14.44 20.58 5.21
CA SER A 42 15.89 20.63 5.02
C SER A 42 16.53 20.74 6.40
N MET A 43 17.00 19.62 6.95
CA MET A 43 18.07 19.47 7.95
C MET A 43 17.76 18.23 8.79
N LEU A 44 18.07 17.03 8.30
CA LEU A 44 18.54 15.84 9.05
C LEU A 44 18.64 14.66 8.06
N GLU A 45 19.51 14.77 7.06
CA GLU A 45 19.87 13.63 6.20
C GLU A 45 21.16 13.00 6.77
N ASP A 46 21.01 11.92 7.53
CA ASP A 46 22.10 10.96 7.70
C ASP A 46 22.14 10.09 6.44
N GLU A 47 23.13 10.36 5.58
CA GLU A 47 23.53 9.47 4.49
C GLU A 47 23.98 8.12 5.07
N ALA A 48 23.07 7.16 5.16
CA ALA A 48 23.40 5.77 5.46
C ALA A 48 22.60 4.84 4.54
N ALA A 49 23.31 4.33 3.52
CA ALA A 49 22.99 3.20 2.67
C ALA A 49 21.63 3.23 1.91
N GLU A 50 21.73 3.35 0.59
CA GLU A 50 20.73 2.90 -0.39
C GLU A 50 20.55 1.37 -0.28
N ASP A 51 19.94 0.87 0.79
CA ASP A 51 19.66 -0.56 0.96
C ASP A 51 18.29 -0.78 1.63
N PHE A 52 17.38 -1.38 0.84
CA PHE A 52 16.29 -2.35 1.15
C PHE A 52 15.40 -2.10 2.39
N ARG A 53 14.08 -1.81 2.26
CA ARG A 53 13.09 -1.50 3.35
C ARG A 53 11.61 -1.72 2.84
N HIS A 54 10.54 -1.72 3.66
CA HIS A 54 9.15 -1.50 3.15
C HIS A 54 8.85 0.00 3.13
N TYR A 55 8.12 0.51 2.14
CA TYR A 55 8.08 1.97 1.89
C TYR A 55 6.68 2.57 1.79
N ARG A 56 6.59 3.83 2.22
CA ARG A 56 5.42 4.69 2.07
C ARG A 56 5.76 6.01 1.40
N THR A 57 4.75 6.67 0.86
CA THR A 57 4.82 8.06 0.44
C THR A 57 4.86 9.01 1.64
N ASN A 58 5.13 10.28 1.38
CA ASN A 58 5.06 11.35 2.37
C ASN A 58 3.61 11.61 2.82
N ASN A 59 2.64 11.39 1.94
CA ASN A 59 1.22 11.54 2.24
C ASN A 59 0.66 10.24 2.83
N LEU A 60 -0.11 10.36 3.89
CA LEU A 60 -0.89 9.28 4.49
C LEU A 60 -2.34 9.69 4.60
N VAL A 61 -3.22 8.72 4.80
CA VAL A 61 -4.63 9.00 5.07
C VAL A 61 -4.84 9.32 6.55
N ASN A 62 -5.83 10.16 6.85
CA ASN A 62 -6.28 10.37 8.22
C ASN A 62 -7.13 9.17 8.65
N PRO A 63 -6.76 8.42 9.70
CA PRO A 63 -7.48 7.21 10.07
C PRO A 63 -8.97 7.47 10.36
N ARG A 64 -9.82 6.77 9.60
CA ARG A 64 -11.28 6.77 9.74
C ARG A 64 -11.88 5.59 8.99
N THR A 65 -13.20 5.46 9.04
CA THR A 65 -13.92 4.60 8.10
C THR A 65 -13.98 5.25 6.72
N PHE A 66 -13.44 4.56 5.72
CA PHE A 66 -13.58 4.88 4.30
C PHE A 66 -14.69 4.05 3.65
N THR A 67 -15.35 4.66 2.67
CA THR A 67 -16.37 4.03 1.85
C THR A 67 -15.73 3.51 0.55
N VAL A 68 -15.98 2.23 0.25
CA VAL A 68 -15.53 1.57 -0.98
C VAL A 68 -16.75 1.21 -1.81
N VAL A 69 -16.74 1.61 -3.08
CA VAL A 69 -17.75 1.15 -4.06
C VAL A 69 -17.08 0.26 -5.09
N GLY A 70 -17.56 -0.99 -5.18
CA GLY A 70 -17.37 -1.81 -6.37
C GLY A 70 -18.38 -1.40 -7.44
N TYR A 71 -17.89 -0.79 -8.53
CA TYR A 71 -18.74 -0.20 -9.55
C TYR A 71 -19.49 -1.27 -10.35
N THR A 72 -20.79 -1.07 -10.59
CA THR A 72 -21.65 -2.03 -11.29
C THR A 72 -22.32 -1.49 -12.56
N GLY A 73 -21.87 -0.35 -13.08
CA GLY A 73 -22.49 0.32 -14.24
C GLY A 73 -21.75 0.07 -15.56
N GLY A 74 -22.52 -0.16 -16.64
CA GLY A 74 -21.99 -0.14 -18.01
C GLY A 74 -20.81 -1.08 -18.28
N SER A 75 -19.89 -0.64 -19.15
CA SER A 75 -18.67 -1.39 -19.52
C SER A 75 -17.66 -1.51 -18.39
N ASN A 76 -17.69 -0.58 -17.43
CA ASN A 76 -16.78 -0.57 -16.28
C ASN A 76 -17.28 -1.39 -15.09
N ALA A 77 -18.42 -2.07 -15.22
CA ALA A 77 -18.96 -2.92 -14.18
C ALA A 77 -17.99 -4.07 -13.85
N LEU A 78 -17.70 -4.23 -12.56
CA LEU A 78 -17.00 -5.39 -12.04
C LEU A 78 -17.79 -6.66 -12.37
N ASP A 79 -17.08 -7.69 -12.82
CA ASP A 79 -17.66 -9.01 -13.06
C ASP A 79 -17.85 -9.78 -11.73
N ALA A 80 -18.29 -11.04 -11.81
CA ALA A 80 -18.55 -11.84 -10.61
C ALA A 80 -17.26 -12.13 -9.82
N THR A 81 -16.16 -12.46 -10.51
CA THR A 81 -14.85 -12.75 -9.91
C THR A 81 -14.33 -11.53 -9.16
N MET A 82 -14.35 -10.37 -9.82
CA MET A 82 -13.94 -9.08 -9.25
C MET A 82 -14.77 -8.67 -8.03
N LYS A 83 -16.08 -8.94 -8.03
CA LYS A 83 -16.92 -8.65 -6.86
C LYS A 83 -16.56 -9.51 -5.66
N SER A 84 -16.35 -10.81 -5.87
CA SER A 84 -15.92 -11.72 -4.81
C SER A 84 -14.55 -11.34 -4.26
N ALA A 85 -13.58 -11.09 -5.14
CA ALA A 85 -12.25 -10.63 -4.78
C ALA A 85 -12.29 -9.32 -3.96
N LEU A 86 -13.08 -8.32 -4.37
CA LEU A 86 -13.18 -7.06 -3.65
C LEU A 86 -13.78 -7.23 -2.25
N GLN A 87 -14.70 -8.17 -2.08
CA GLN A 87 -15.26 -8.49 -0.76
C GLN A 87 -14.18 -9.06 0.16
N MET A 88 -13.30 -9.92 -0.35
CA MET A 88 -12.23 -10.55 0.42
C MET A 88 -11.10 -9.56 0.72
N ALA A 89 -10.65 -8.78 -0.27
CA ALA A 89 -9.69 -7.70 -0.05
C ALA A 89 -10.13 -6.73 1.07
N VAL A 90 -11.38 -6.26 1.03
CA VAL A 90 -11.94 -5.39 2.10
C VAL A 90 -12.04 -6.13 3.43
N ALA A 91 -12.36 -7.43 3.41
CA ALA A 91 -12.39 -8.24 4.63
C ALA A 91 -10.99 -8.38 5.25
N ASN A 92 -9.94 -8.58 4.45
CA ASN A 92 -8.55 -8.71 4.92
C ASN A 92 -8.12 -7.45 5.67
N TYR A 93 -8.33 -6.27 5.07
CA TYR A 93 -8.03 -5.00 5.76
C TYR A 93 -8.80 -4.85 7.08
N ASN A 94 -10.10 -5.15 7.07
CA ASN A 94 -10.95 -4.99 8.25
C ASN A 94 -10.63 -6.03 9.35
N ALA A 95 -10.09 -7.20 8.99
CA ALA A 95 -9.70 -8.24 9.94
C ALA A 95 -8.50 -7.82 10.81
N LEU A 96 -7.66 -6.90 10.33
CA LEU A 96 -6.49 -6.38 11.06
C LEU A 96 -6.84 -5.39 12.17
N ASN A 97 -8.10 -4.95 12.28
CA ASN A 97 -8.59 -4.01 13.30
C ASN A 97 -7.75 -2.71 13.40
N LEU A 98 -7.42 -2.13 12.25
CA LEU A 98 -6.74 -0.84 12.13
C LEU A 98 -7.70 0.31 12.50
N ASP A 99 -7.16 1.51 12.75
CA ASP A 99 -7.96 2.74 12.88
C ASP A 99 -8.54 3.18 11.52
N VAL A 100 -7.92 2.73 10.43
CA VAL A 100 -8.50 2.76 9.09
C VAL A 100 -9.45 1.57 8.94
N LYS A 101 -10.71 1.83 8.58
CA LYS A 101 -11.71 0.78 8.33
C LYS A 101 -12.39 0.99 6.98
N PHE A 102 -12.96 -0.06 6.42
CA PHE A 102 -13.62 0.00 5.13
C PHE A 102 -15.06 -0.48 5.20
N THR A 103 -15.93 0.23 4.50
CA THR A 103 -17.32 -0.18 4.26
C THR A 103 -17.53 -0.37 2.77
N LEU A 104 -17.82 -1.61 2.37
CA LEU A 104 -18.00 -1.96 0.96
C LEU A 104 -19.48 -1.92 0.57
N SER A 105 -19.76 -1.38 -0.60
CA SER A 105 -21.03 -1.52 -1.30
C SER A 105 -20.82 -1.74 -2.80
N PHE A 106 -21.81 -2.33 -3.47
CA PHE A 106 -21.81 -2.47 -4.92
C PHE A 106 -22.92 -1.59 -5.51
N ALA A 107 -22.54 -0.63 -6.34
CA ALA A 107 -23.47 0.36 -6.85
C ALA A 107 -23.01 0.96 -8.19
N THR A 108 -23.92 1.66 -8.86
CA THR A 108 -23.62 2.51 -10.02
C THR A 108 -23.24 3.94 -9.61
N SER A 109 -23.29 4.27 -8.32
CA SER A 109 -22.82 5.55 -7.79
C SER A 109 -21.30 5.56 -7.66
N THR A 110 -20.67 6.71 -7.89
CA THR A 110 -19.23 6.94 -7.62
C THR A 110 -19.01 7.85 -6.40
N SER A 111 -20.07 8.05 -5.60
CA SER A 111 -20.03 8.84 -4.38
C SER A 111 -19.48 8.02 -3.21
N ALA A 112 -18.19 7.73 -3.27
CA ALA A 112 -17.42 7.05 -2.23
C ALA A 112 -16.00 7.62 -2.15
N ASP A 113 -15.28 7.25 -1.09
CA ASP A 113 -13.87 7.57 -0.89
C ASP A 113 -13.00 6.82 -1.91
N ILE A 114 -13.28 5.53 -2.13
CA ILE A 114 -12.62 4.67 -3.12
C ILE A 114 -13.68 4.08 -4.05
N VAL A 115 -13.41 4.09 -5.36
CA VAL A 115 -14.24 3.49 -6.40
C VAL A 115 -13.39 2.51 -7.19
N VAL A 116 -13.74 1.23 -7.09
CA VAL A 116 -13.08 0.12 -7.80
C VAL A 116 -13.90 -0.20 -9.04
N TYR A 117 -13.29 -0.14 -10.22
CA TYR A 117 -13.98 -0.36 -11.49
C TYR A 117 -13.10 -1.07 -12.52
N LYS A 118 -13.77 -1.72 -13.47
CA LYS A 118 -13.12 -2.50 -14.51
C LYS A 118 -12.71 -1.62 -15.69
N VAL A 119 -11.54 -1.88 -16.25
CA VAL A 119 -11.07 -1.33 -17.53
C VAL A 119 -10.58 -2.45 -18.44
N SER A 120 -10.43 -2.20 -19.73
CA SER A 120 -9.87 -3.20 -20.64
C SER A 120 -8.36 -3.33 -20.43
N GLY A 121 -7.82 -4.53 -20.41
CA GLY A 121 -6.37 -4.79 -20.38
C GLY A 121 -6.02 -6.23 -20.03
N ALA A 122 -4.73 -6.57 -20.11
CA ALA A 122 -4.29 -7.96 -19.99
C ALA A 122 -4.41 -8.52 -18.56
N GLY A 123 -3.77 -7.89 -17.58
CA GLY A 123 -3.79 -8.33 -16.20
C GLY A 123 -3.12 -7.28 -15.31
N GLY A 124 -3.56 -7.20 -14.07
CA GLY A 124 -3.13 -6.19 -13.09
C GLY A 124 -4.20 -5.14 -12.80
N GLY A 125 -3.75 -4.05 -12.18
CA GLY A 125 -4.57 -2.92 -11.82
C GLY A 125 -3.79 -1.61 -11.93
N SER A 126 -4.42 -0.53 -11.48
CA SER A 126 -3.72 0.70 -11.17
C SER A 126 -4.53 1.57 -10.23
N ALA A 127 -3.86 2.19 -9.27
CA ALA A 127 -4.40 3.16 -8.33
C ALA A 127 -3.45 4.35 -8.22
N GLY A 128 -3.59 5.20 -7.21
CA GLY A 128 -2.73 6.35 -7.01
C GLY A 128 -2.53 6.61 -5.52
N PHE A 129 -1.73 7.62 -5.21
CA PHE A 129 -1.38 7.94 -3.83
C PHE A 129 -2.37 8.89 -3.13
N PRO A 130 -2.48 8.83 -1.79
CA PRO A 130 -3.35 9.71 -1.02
C PRO A 130 -2.95 11.18 -1.11
N SER A 131 -3.92 12.05 -0.86
CA SER A 131 -3.71 13.50 -0.76
C SER A 131 -4.69 14.15 0.20
N GLY A 132 -4.27 15.19 0.90
CA GLY A 132 -5.10 15.92 1.87
C GLY A 132 -5.70 15.02 2.96
N GLY A 133 -4.99 13.96 3.35
CA GLY A 133 -5.46 12.98 4.33
C GLY A 133 -6.59 12.06 3.86
N ASN A 134 -6.88 11.99 2.56
CA ASN A 134 -7.87 11.09 1.97
C ASN A 134 -7.21 10.09 1.01
N PRO A 135 -7.78 8.88 0.87
CA PRO A 135 -7.28 7.91 -0.08
C PRO A 135 -7.42 8.39 -1.51
N TYR A 136 -6.60 7.85 -2.41
CA TYR A 136 -6.84 8.03 -3.83
C TYR A 136 -8.16 7.38 -4.25
N LYS A 137 -8.93 8.12 -5.05
CA LYS A 137 -10.32 7.75 -5.32
C LYS A 137 -10.50 6.59 -6.30
N TRP A 138 -9.65 6.48 -7.31
CA TRP A 138 -9.91 5.62 -8.46
C TRP A 138 -9.02 4.40 -8.46
N VAL A 139 -9.61 3.21 -8.42
CA VAL A 139 -8.89 1.94 -8.53
C VAL A 139 -9.38 1.23 -9.77
N GLN A 140 -8.48 1.06 -10.73
CA GLN A 140 -8.73 0.37 -11.99
C GLN A 140 -8.29 -1.08 -11.87
N ILE A 141 -9.10 -2.00 -12.39
CA ILE A 141 -8.74 -3.41 -12.51
C ILE A 141 -8.91 -3.81 -13.97
N HIS A 142 -7.85 -4.37 -14.56
CA HIS A 142 -7.91 -4.86 -15.94
C HIS A 142 -8.81 -6.10 -16.04
N ASP A 143 -9.64 -6.16 -17.08
CA ASP A 143 -10.62 -7.23 -17.27
C ASP A 143 -10.00 -8.61 -17.46
N GLY A 144 -8.79 -8.69 -18.05
CA GLY A 144 -8.07 -9.95 -18.17
C GLY A 144 -7.52 -10.49 -16.84
N THR A 145 -7.47 -9.71 -15.76
CA THR A 145 -7.08 -10.19 -14.42
C THR A 145 -8.03 -11.30 -13.94
N SER A 146 -9.31 -11.24 -14.31
CA SER A 146 -10.30 -12.27 -13.95
C SER A 146 -9.98 -13.67 -14.51
N ALA A 147 -9.12 -13.77 -15.53
CA ALA A 147 -8.69 -15.06 -16.07
C ALA A 147 -7.74 -15.83 -15.15
N TYR A 148 -7.11 -15.17 -14.17
CA TYR A 148 -6.20 -15.79 -13.21
C TYR A 148 -6.90 -16.38 -11.98
N GLY A 149 -8.20 -16.10 -11.80
CA GLY A 149 -9.00 -16.61 -10.69
C GLY A 149 -9.24 -15.56 -9.60
N VAL A 150 -10.04 -15.94 -8.61
CA VAL A 150 -10.50 -15.01 -7.56
C VAL A 150 -9.33 -14.53 -6.69
N ASP A 151 -8.45 -15.44 -6.26
CA ASP A 151 -7.36 -15.15 -5.32
C ASP A 151 -6.33 -14.16 -5.93
N VAL A 152 -6.00 -14.30 -7.21
CA VAL A 152 -5.11 -13.35 -7.91
C VAL A 152 -5.80 -11.99 -8.09
N VAL A 153 -7.11 -11.96 -8.36
CA VAL A 153 -7.85 -10.69 -8.44
C VAL A 153 -7.94 -10.02 -7.07
N GLU A 154 -8.07 -10.80 -5.99
CA GLU A 154 -8.02 -10.32 -4.61
C GLU A 154 -6.66 -9.73 -4.30
N HIS A 155 -5.57 -10.39 -4.69
CA HIS A 155 -4.21 -9.88 -4.53
C HIS A 155 -4.07 -8.50 -5.18
N VAL A 156 -4.43 -8.40 -6.47
CA VAL A 156 -4.34 -7.14 -7.21
C VAL A 156 -5.19 -6.06 -6.52
N MET A 157 -6.44 -6.35 -6.15
CA MET A 157 -7.29 -5.34 -5.49
C MET A 157 -6.75 -4.92 -4.11
N THR A 158 -6.18 -5.85 -3.36
CA THR A 158 -5.56 -5.57 -2.06
C THR A 158 -4.34 -4.66 -2.25
N HIS A 159 -3.48 -4.99 -3.21
CA HIS A 159 -2.34 -4.18 -3.61
C HIS A 159 -2.75 -2.76 -3.99
N GLU A 160 -3.71 -2.61 -4.90
CA GLU A 160 -4.15 -1.30 -5.38
C GLU A 160 -4.76 -0.44 -4.26
N ILE A 161 -5.54 -1.04 -3.36
CA ILE A 161 -6.07 -0.33 -2.18
C ILE A 161 -4.90 0.12 -1.28
N GLY A 162 -3.84 -0.67 -1.16
CA GLY A 162 -2.61 -0.31 -0.46
C GLY A 162 -2.01 1.01 -0.97
N HIS A 163 -1.91 1.20 -2.29
CA HIS A 163 -1.47 2.47 -2.87
C HIS A 163 -2.36 3.64 -2.49
N THR A 164 -3.68 3.45 -2.44
CA THR A 164 -4.60 4.51 -2.01
C THR A 164 -4.34 4.96 -0.57
N LEU A 165 -3.75 4.10 0.26
CA LEU A 165 -3.35 4.40 1.64
C LEU A 165 -1.91 4.93 1.73
N GLY A 166 -1.17 4.99 0.63
CA GLY A 166 0.17 5.56 0.58
C GLY A 166 1.30 4.55 0.69
N PHE A 167 1.03 3.25 0.59
CA PHE A 167 2.08 2.24 0.40
C PHE A 167 2.72 2.36 -0.98
N ARG A 168 4.02 2.13 -1.04
CA ARG A 168 4.78 1.98 -2.28
C ARG A 168 5.19 0.54 -2.48
N HIS A 169 5.73 0.24 -3.65
CA HIS A 169 6.34 -1.05 -3.89
C HIS A 169 7.46 -1.34 -2.90
N THR A 170 7.47 -2.56 -2.35
CA THR A 170 8.53 -3.00 -1.44
C THR A 170 9.82 -3.26 -2.19
N ASP A 171 9.77 -3.55 -3.48
CA ASP A 171 10.90 -3.67 -4.40
C ASP A 171 11.09 -2.42 -5.29
N TYR A 172 10.59 -1.24 -4.88
CA TYR A 172 10.73 -0.01 -5.70
C TYR A 172 12.17 0.27 -6.11
N PHE A 173 13.15 -0.06 -5.25
CA PHE A 173 14.57 0.18 -5.51
C PHE A 173 15.13 -0.72 -6.62
N ASN A 174 14.47 -1.84 -6.92
CA ASN A 174 14.82 -2.75 -8.00
C ASN A 174 13.66 -3.70 -8.33
N ARG A 175 12.80 -3.28 -9.26
CA ARG A 175 11.65 -4.06 -9.72
C ARG A 175 12.02 -5.37 -10.42
N SER A 176 13.27 -5.52 -10.87
CA SER A 176 13.71 -6.79 -11.47
C SER A 176 13.63 -7.98 -10.51
N LEU A 177 13.50 -7.72 -9.20
CA LEU A 177 13.33 -8.76 -8.18
C LEU A 177 11.98 -9.48 -8.31
N SER A 178 10.88 -8.76 -8.53
CA SER A 178 9.56 -9.37 -8.74
C SER A 178 9.21 -9.53 -10.23
N CYS A 179 9.57 -8.56 -11.06
CA CYS A 179 9.18 -8.50 -12.46
C CYS A 179 10.17 -9.18 -13.42
N GLY A 180 11.36 -9.58 -12.95
CA GLY A 180 12.44 -10.11 -13.80
C GLY A 180 13.07 -9.07 -14.76
N SER A 181 12.60 -7.82 -14.71
CA SER A 181 13.07 -6.66 -15.48
C SER A 181 12.64 -5.37 -14.78
N GLY A 182 13.13 -4.20 -15.21
CA GLY A 182 12.90 -2.92 -14.53
C GLY A 182 14.07 -2.49 -13.65
N GLY A 183 13.98 -1.30 -13.09
CA GLY A 183 15.04 -0.68 -12.28
C GLY A 183 14.51 -0.11 -10.97
N ASN A 184 15.24 0.89 -10.46
CA ASN A 184 14.81 1.67 -9.31
C ASN A 184 13.75 2.68 -9.76
N GLU A 185 12.57 2.68 -9.15
CA GLU A 185 11.49 3.63 -9.40
C GLU A 185 11.83 5.07 -8.99
N GLY A 186 12.81 5.26 -8.10
CA GLY A 186 13.14 6.55 -7.51
C GLY A 186 12.11 7.03 -6.47
N ASP A 187 12.42 8.13 -5.78
CA ASP A 187 11.48 8.76 -4.84
C ASP A 187 10.34 9.49 -5.56
N GLY A 188 10.58 9.87 -6.82
CA GLY A 188 9.62 10.51 -7.70
C GLY A 188 8.93 11.72 -7.11
N GLY A 189 9.58 12.42 -6.17
CA GLY A 189 9.00 13.52 -5.41
C GLY A 189 7.75 13.19 -4.60
N VAL A 190 7.39 11.90 -4.43
CA VAL A 190 6.30 11.45 -3.55
C VAL A 190 6.81 10.86 -2.23
N GLY A 191 8.13 10.65 -2.13
CA GLY A 191 8.81 10.08 -0.97
C GLY A 191 9.00 8.57 -1.08
N ALA A 192 10.04 8.07 -0.43
CA ALA A 192 10.35 6.65 -0.27
C ALA A 192 10.72 6.40 1.20
N ASN A 193 9.76 6.65 2.09
CA ASN A 193 10.03 6.61 3.53
C ASN A 193 9.86 5.19 4.04
N HIS A 194 10.85 4.69 4.76
CA HIS A 194 10.74 3.39 5.42
C HIS A 194 9.66 3.38 6.49
N ILE A 195 8.94 2.25 6.55
CA ILE A 195 7.93 2.00 7.57
C ILE A 195 8.60 1.30 8.77
N PRO A 196 8.59 1.90 9.97
CA PRO A 196 9.24 1.31 11.14
C PRO A 196 8.75 -0.11 11.45
N GLY A 197 9.66 -0.99 11.88
CA GLY A 197 9.35 -2.38 12.27
C GLY A 197 9.31 -3.39 11.12
N THR A 198 9.43 -2.95 9.87
CA THR A 198 9.45 -3.84 8.69
C THR A 198 10.87 -4.24 8.30
N PRO A 199 11.07 -5.41 7.64
CA PRO A 199 12.38 -5.86 7.22
C PRO A 199 13.06 -4.87 6.28
N THR A 200 14.37 -4.92 6.32
CA THR A 200 15.24 -4.18 5.42
C THR A 200 15.72 -5.06 4.26
N GLY A 201 14.87 -5.90 3.69
CA GLY A 201 15.24 -6.91 2.69
C GLY A 201 14.09 -7.20 1.74
N PHE A 202 14.39 -7.86 0.61
CA PHE A 202 13.36 -8.32 -0.32
C PHE A 202 12.38 -9.25 0.39
N ASP A 203 11.10 -8.87 0.37
CA ASP A 203 10.02 -9.65 0.92
C ASP A 203 9.21 -10.26 -0.22
N ALA A 204 9.58 -11.50 -0.58
CA ALA A 204 8.95 -12.23 -1.67
C ALA A 204 7.45 -12.52 -1.46
N ASN A 205 6.94 -12.33 -0.24
CA ASN A 205 5.55 -12.57 0.11
C ASN A 205 4.78 -11.26 0.36
N SER A 206 5.38 -10.10 0.06
CA SER A 206 4.68 -8.83 0.26
C SER A 206 3.59 -8.65 -0.78
N ILE A 207 2.41 -8.25 -0.33
CA ILE A 207 1.31 -7.85 -1.22
C ILE A 207 1.69 -6.64 -2.07
N MET A 208 2.67 -5.84 -1.65
CA MET A 208 3.11 -4.62 -2.32
C MET A 208 4.34 -4.84 -3.21
N LEU A 209 4.54 -6.04 -3.76
CA LEU A 209 5.55 -6.25 -4.81
C LEU A 209 5.08 -5.64 -6.14
N SER A 210 6.00 -5.05 -6.91
CA SER A 210 5.69 -4.43 -8.22
C SER A 210 5.09 -5.38 -9.26
N CYS A 211 5.36 -6.68 -9.15
CA CYS A 211 4.74 -7.68 -9.99
C CYS A 211 4.23 -8.84 -9.14
N PHE A 212 2.98 -9.19 -9.39
CA PHE A 212 2.32 -10.37 -8.83
C PHE A 212 2.57 -11.61 -9.72
N SER A 213 2.43 -12.81 -9.14
CA SER A 213 2.48 -14.07 -9.89
C SER A 213 1.08 -14.65 -10.17
N ALA A 214 1.00 -15.70 -11.01
CA ALA A 214 -0.27 -16.39 -11.24
C ALA A 214 -0.72 -17.29 -10.07
N GLY A 215 0.05 -17.35 -8.97
CA GLY A 215 -0.20 -18.21 -7.82
C GLY A 215 -0.41 -17.44 -6.51
N GLU A 216 -0.71 -16.15 -6.57
CA GLU A 216 -0.99 -15.34 -5.39
C GLU A 216 -2.29 -15.77 -4.70
N ASP A 217 -2.29 -15.68 -3.36
CA ASP A 217 -3.46 -15.97 -2.52
C ASP A 217 -4.25 -14.71 -2.11
N GLY A 218 -3.66 -13.53 -2.26
CA GLY A 218 -4.28 -12.25 -1.92
C GLY A 218 -4.26 -11.88 -0.44
N GLU A 219 -3.52 -12.64 0.36
CA GLU A 219 -3.41 -12.45 1.80
C GLU A 219 -2.20 -11.57 2.17
N PHE A 220 -2.30 -10.86 3.30
CA PHE A 220 -1.16 -10.07 3.78
C PHE A 220 -0.06 -10.96 4.36
N GLY A 221 1.18 -10.70 3.93
CA GLY A 221 2.36 -11.21 4.60
C GLY A 221 2.52 -10.61 6.01
N ALA A 222 3.30 -11.29 6.86
CA ALA A 222 3.56 -10.83 8.23
C ALA A 222 4.15 -9.41 8.30
N ASN A 223 4.97 -9.04 7.30
CA ASN A 223 5.58 -7.72 7.23
C ASN A 223 4.61 -6.66 6.71
N ASP A 224 3.69 -7.02 5.80
CA ASP A 224 2.62 -6.11 5.36
C ASP A 224 1.71 -5.74 6.55
N ILE A 225 1.37 -6.73 7.39
CA ILE A 225 0.61 -6.51 8.62
C ILE A 225 1.38 -5.60 9.58
N THR A 226 2.68 -5.83 9.75
CA THR A 226 3.53 -4.96 10.58
C THR A 226 3.53 -3.53 10.04
N ALA A 227 3.65 -3.37 8.72
CA ALA A 227 3.67 -2.07 8.07
C ALA A 227 2.33 -1.33 8.24
N LEU A 228 1.21 -2.03 8.04
CA LEU A 228 -0.14 -1.51 8.25
C LEU A 228 -0.38 -1.07 9.69
N ASN A 229 0.07 -1.86 10.67
CA ASN A 229 -0.04 -1.49 12.08
C ASN A 229 0.87 -0.31 12.46
N ALA A 230 2.06 -0.21 11.87
CA ALA A 230 2.96 0.92 12.11
C ALA A 230 2.37 2.25 11.62
N LEU A 231 1.61 2.24 10.50
CA LEU A 231 1.01 3.44 9.94
C LEU A 231 -0.39 3.74 10.49
N TYR A 232 -1.20 2.71 10.68
CA TYR A 232 -2.64 2.82 10.90
C TYR A 232 -3.16 1.92 12.04
N GLY A 233 -2.25 1.28 12.79
CA GLY A 233 -2.61 0.53 13.99
C GLY A 233 -3.25 1.47 15.01
N GLY A 234 -4.38 1.05 15.57
CA GLY A 234 -5.13 1.94 16.43
C GLY A 234 -4.53 2.18 17.81
N ALA A 235 -5.29 2.81 18.69
CA ALA A 235 -5.04 2.77 20.15
C ALA A 235 -5.11 1.34 20.76
N GLY A 236 -5.12 0.31 19.92
CA GLY A 236 -4.91 -1.11 20.21
C GLY A 236 -3.85 -1.75 19.30
N ALA A 237 -2.96 -0.97 18.68
CA ALA A 237 -1.65 -1.48 18.27
C ALA A 237 -1.03 -2.14 19.51
N PRO A 238 -0.44 -3.33 19.35
CA PRO A 238 0.07 -4.08 20.49
C PRO A 238 1.09 -3.20 21.24
N SER A 239 0.72 -2.85 22.47
CA SER A 239 1.38 -1.85 23.29
C SER A 239 1.89 -2.52 24.54
N CYS A 240 3.09 -2.14 24.95
CA CYS A 240 3.63 -2.59 26.21
C CYS A 240 2.98 -2.00 27.45
N ALA A 241 2.01 -1.10 27.29
CA ALA A 241 1.22 -0.54 28.39
C ALA A 241 0.43 -1.64 29.09
N GLY A 242 0.93 -2.08 30.25
CA GLY A 242 0.33 -3.17 31.04
C GLY A 242 0.79 -4.58 30.67
N PHE A 243 1.73 -4.71 29.72
CA PHE A 243 2.22 -6.00 29.21
C PHE A 243 3.76 -6.16 29.30
N CYS A 244 4.45 -5.30 30.06
CA CYS A 244 5.91 -5.38 30.24
C CYS A 244 6.37 -6.78 30.68
N GLY A 245 7.36 -7.33 29.97
CA GLY A 245 7.88 -8.68 30.21
C GLY A 245 7.08 -9.81 29.55
N GLY A 246 6.03 -9.49 28.76
CA GLY A 246 5.16 -10.48 28.14
C GLY A 246 4.70 -10.11 26.74
N ASN A 247 3.77 -10.91 26.21
CA ASN A 247 3.18 -10.72 24.89
C ASN A 247 2.04 -9.69 24.96
N ALA A 248 2.06 -8.70 24.07
CA ALA A 248 1.05 -7.65 23.95
C ALA A 248 0.10 -7.88 22.75
N GLY A 249 -0.09 -9.14 22.36
CA GLY A 249 -0.82 -9.55 21.15
C GLY A 249 0.16 -9.92 20.04
N THR A 250 0.33 -9.04 19.07
CA THR A 250 1.15 -9.29 17.87
C THR A 250 2.63 -8.90 18.03
N CYS A 251 3.04 -8.42 19.21
CA CYS A 251 4.44 -8.13 19.55
C CYS A 251 4.73 -8.45 21.03
N TRP A 252 6.01 -8.47 21.38
CA TRP A 252 6.51 -8.79 22.71
C TRP A 252 7.17 -7.60 23.39
N CYS A 253 7.01 -7.56 24.71
CA CYS A 253 7.50 -6.52 25.61
C CYS A 253 8.56 -7.06 26.56
N ASP A 254 9.18 -8.19 26.23
CA ASP A 254 10.18 -8.85 27.06
C ASP A 254 11.62 -8.50 26.64
N SER A 255 12.61 -9.00 27.39
CA SER A 255 14.02 -8.75 27.10
C SER A 255 14.54 -9.43 25.83
N TYR A 256 13.82 -10.42 25.31
CA TYR A 256 14.22 -11.22 24.16
C TYR A 256 13.63 -10.74 22.86
N CYS A 257 12.63 -9.86 22.88
CA CYS A 257 11.96 -9.44 21.66
C CYS A 257 12.91 -8.81 20.61
N ALA A 258 14.01 -8.19 21.07
CA ALA A 258 15.02 -7.61 20.17
C ALA A 258 15.85 -8.68 19.46
N GLN A 259 15.98 -9.85 20.07
CA GLN A 259 16.64 -11.02 19.48
C GLN A 259 15.72 -11.72 18.45
N TYR A 260 14.41 -11.73 18.71
CA TYR A 260 13.41 -12.36 17.84
C TYR A 260 12.83 -11.40 16.79
N GLY A 261 13.08 -10.10 16.91
CA GLY A 261 12.61 -9.08 15.97
C GLY A 261 11.12 -8.77 16.11
N ASP A 262 10.51 -9.06 17.25
CA ASP A 262 9.07 -8.95 17.49
C ASP A 262 8.73 -7.93 18.59
N CYS A 263 9.62 -6.97 18.88
CA CYS A 263 9.36 -5.95 19.89
C CYS A 263 8.19 -5.06 19.53
N CYS A 264 7.36 -4.74 20.52
CA CYS A 264 6.40 -3.66 20.38
C CYS A 264 7.10 -2.32 20.20
N ALA A 265 6.54 -1.47 19.35
CA ALA A 265 7.11 -0.18 19.00
C ALA A 265 7.30 0.74 20.22
N ASP A 266 6.46 0.60 21.25
CA ASP A 266 6.48 1.41 22.47
C ASP A 266 7.26 0.78 23.64
N LYS A 267 7.91 -0.39 23.45
CA LYS A 267 8.57 -1.12 24.55
C LYS A 267 9.55 -0.26 25.33
N VAL A 268 10.47 0.42 24.66
CA VAL A 268 11.51 1.24 25.32
C VAL A 268 10.89 2.40 26.09
N GLN A 269 9.85 3.01 25.53
CA GLN A 269 9.16 4.13 26.15
C GLN A 269 8.33 3.71 27.37
N VAL A 270 7.77 2.50 27.36
CA VAL A 270 6.80 2.05 28.37
C VAL A 270 7.41 1.14 29.44
N CYS A 271 8.37 0.29 29.09
CA CYS A 271 8.95 -0.72 29.99
C CYS A 271 10.40 -0.45 30.40
N GLY A 272 11.09 0.48 29.74
CA GLY A 272 12.52 0.75 29.96
C GLY A 272 13.41 -0.17 29.13
#